data_AF-A0A838THF3-F1
#
_entry.id   AF-A0A838THF3-F1
#
_cell.length_a   1.000
_cell.length_b   1.000
_cell.length_c   1.000
_cell.angle_alpha   90.00
_cell.angle_beta   90.00
_cell.angle_gamma   90.00
#
_symmetry.space_group_name_H-M   'P 1'
#
loop_
_entity.id
_entity.type
_entity.pdbx_description
1 polymer ?
#
loop_
_entity_poly.entity_id
_entity_poly.type
_entity_poly.pdbx_seq_one_letter_code
_entity_poly.pdbx_strand_id
1 'polypeptide(L)' 'TLNRLPAEATAHLPRKKDGSINGYALGIAAMQAHRFETERLVAGLEACLKANLQIVSSQLDHELILNQVVVKLLV' A
#
# COMPACT_ATOMS: atom_id res chain seq x y z
N THR A 1 4.18 -6.68 18.98
CA THR A 1 2.81 -6.35 18.52
C THR A 1 2.77 -4.89 18.12
N LEU A 2 1.91 -4.51 17.16
CA LEU A 2 1.84 -3.18 16.55
C LEU A 2 1.81 -2.02 17.56
N ASN A 3 1.18 -2.23 18.72
CA ASN A 3 1.08 -1.25 19.81
C ASN A 3 2.42 -0.92 20.50
N ARG A 4 3.51 -1.64 20.19
CA ARG A 4 4.86 -1.36 20.70
C ARG A 4 5.68 -0.46 19.78
N LEU A 5 5.17 -0.14 18.59
CA LEU A 5 5.82 0.78 17.66
C LEU A 5 5.62 2.23 18.12
N PRO A 6 6.55 3.14 17.78
CA PRO A 6 6.39 4.57 18.02
C PRO A 6 5.09 5.12 17.40
N ALA A 7 4.58 6.21 17.97
CA ALA A 7 3.36 6.84 17.49
C ALA A 7 3.50 7.32 16.04
N GLU A 8 4.67 7.83 15.64
CA GLU A 8 4.89 8.30 14.26
C GLU A 8 4.80 7.13 13.26
N ALA A 9 5.34 5.97 13.63
CA ALA A 9 5.34 4.76 12.79
C ALA A 9 3.95 4.16 12.59
N THR A 10 2.97 4.52 13.43
CA THR A 10 1.59 4.00 13.35
C THR A 10 0.56 5.08 13.02
N ALA A 11 0.99 6.33 12.83
CA ALA A 11 0.10 7.47 12.61
C ALA A 11 -0.78 7.36 11.35
N HIS A 12 -0.24 6.74 10.30
CA HIS A 12 -0.92 6.53 9.02
C HIS A 12 -1.81 5.27 9.00
N LEU A 13 -1.77 4.44 10.03
CA LEU A 13 -2.54 3.19 10.06
C LEU A 13 -4.01 3.46 10.40
N PRO A 14 -4.95 2.71 9.78
CA PRO A 14 -6.36 2.84 10.08
C PRO A 14 -6.64 2.51 11.55
N ARG A 15 -7.59 3.24 12.15
CA ARG A 15 -8.02 3.04 13.54
C ARG A 15 -9.44 2.49 13.60
N LYS A 16 -9.71 1.72 14.64
CA LYS A 16 -11.07 1.31 15.01
C LYS A 16 -11.78 2.48 15.71
N LYS A 17 -13.10 2.34 15.92
CA LYS A 17 -13.92 3.33 16.63
C LYS A 17 -13.47 3.58 18.07
N ASP A 18 -12.83 2.59 18.71
CA ASP A 18 -12.26 2.67 20.05
C ASP A 18 -10.85 3.33 20.10
N GLY A 19 -10.35 3.82 18.96
CA GLY A 19 -9.03 4.47 18.84
C GLY A 19 -7.84 3.50 18.71
N SER A 20 -8.05 2.19 18.89
CA SER A 20 -7.02 1.18 18.70
C SER A 20 -6.66 0.99 17.21
N ILE A 21 -5.46 0.49 16.93
CA ILE A 21 -5.00 0.24 15.55
C ILE A 21 -5.83 -0.90 14.95
N ASN A 22 -6.37 -0.68 13.74
CA ASN A 22 -6.99 -1.71 12.94
C ASN A 22 -5.92 -2.50 12.16
N GLY A 23 -5.39 -3.55 12.77
CA GLY A 23 -4.38 -4.42 12.16
C GLY A 23 -4.92 -5.48 11.18
N TYR A 24 -6.24 -5.55 10.92
CA TYR A 24 -6.82 -6.66 10.15
C TYR A 24 -6.24 -6.78 8.74
N ALA A 25 -6.27 -5.69 7.96
CA ALA A 25 -5.74 -5.68 6.60
C ALA A 25 -4.22 -5.96 6.58
N LEU A 26 -3.47 -5.43 7.55
CA LEU A 26 -2.05 -5.69 7.69
C LEU A 26 -1.77 -7.17 8.03
N GLY A 27 -2.62 -7.80 8.84
CA GLY A 27 -2.53 -9.23 9.12
C GLY A 27 -2.76 -10.08 7.88
N ILE A 28 -3.77 -9.76 7.06
CA ILE A 28 -3.99 -10.43 5.76
C ILE A 28 -2.77 -10.25 4.85
N ALA A 29 -2.24 -9.03 4.73
CA ALA A 29 -1.06 -8.76 3.91
C ALA A 29 0.17 -9.55 4.41
N ALA A 30 0.42 -9.58 5.72
CA ALA A 30 1.53 -10.33 6.31
C ALA A 30 1.41 -11.84 6.03
N MET A 31 0.19 -12.40 6.09
CA MET A 31 -0.04 -13.80 5.73
C MET A 31 0.24 -14.12 4.26
N GLN A 32 0.19 -13.14 3.35
CA GLN A 32 0.47 -13.34 1.93
C GLN A 32 1.87 -12.90 1.50
N ALA A 33 2.55 -12.07 2.30
CA ALA A 33 3.83 -11.46 1.95
C ALA A 33 4.91 -12.48 1.58
N HIS A 34 4.92 -13.65 2.23
CA HIS A 34 5.89 -14.73 1.95
C HIS A 34 5.80 -15.31 0.53
N ARG A 35 4.75 -14.98 -0.23
CA ARG A 35 4.58 -15.42 -1.62
C ARG A 35 5.32 -14.54 -2.63
N PHE A 36 5.91 -13.45 -2.17
CA PHE A 36 6.55 -12.45 -3.01
C PHE A 36 7.95 -12.15 -2.47
N GLU A 37 8.90 -12.01 -3.39
CA GLU A 37 10.21 -11.46 -3.04
C GLU A 37 10.06 -10.02 -2.53
N THR A 38 10.89 -9.64 -1.56
CA THR A 38 10.82 -8.29 -0.96
C THR A 38 11.01 -7.21 -2.02
N GLU A 39 11.92 -7.42 -2.96
CA GLU A 39 12.16 -6.49 -4.09
C GLU A 39 10.90 -6.28 -4.93
N ARG A 40 10.10 -7.33 -5.14
CA ARG A 40 8.84 -7.25 -5.88
C ARG A 40 7.77 -6.45 -5.13
N LEU A 41 7.71 -6.60 -3.80
CA LEU A 41 6.81 -5.80 -2.97
C LEU A 41 7.19 -4.31 -2.98
N VAL A 42 8.49 -4.01 -2.94
CA VAL A 42 9.00 -2.62 -3.03
C VAL A 42 8.66 -2.01 -4.39
N ALA A 43 8.97 -2.72 -5.49
CA ALA A 43 8.68 -2.25 -6.84
C ALA A 43 7.17 -2.01 -7.05
N GLY A 44 6.31 -2.88 -6.52
CA GLY A 44 4.86 -2.70 -6.57
C GLY A 44 4.39 -1.45 -5.81
N LEU A 45 4.95 -1.19 -4.62
CA LEU A 45 4.64 0.01 -3.85
C LEU A 45 5.07 1.30 -4.59
N GLU A 46 6.25 1.30 -5.20
CA GLU A 46 6.75 2.42 -6.00
C GLU A 46 5.86 2.69 -7.23
N ALA A 47 5.38 1.63 -7.89
CA ALA A 47 4.45 1.74 -9.00
C ALA A 47 3.12 2.40 -8.56
N CYS A 48 2.58 1.99 -7.42
CA CYS A 48 1.39 2.60 -6.82
C CYS A 48 1.63 4.08 -6.45
N LEU A 49 2.79 4.42 -5.87
CA LEU A 49 3.15 5.79 -5.52
C LEU A 49 3.22 6.68 -6.77
N LYS A 50 3.90 6.21 -7.83
CA LYS A 50 4.01 6.93 -9.10
C LYS A 50 2.64 7.18 -9.72
N ALA A 51 1.76 6.17 -9.69
CA ALA A 51 0.40 6.31 -10.21
C ALA A 51 -0.43 7.29 -9.40
N ASN A 52 -0.35 7.23 -8.06
CA ASN A 52 -1.02 8.19 -7.19
C ASN A 52 -0.61 9.63 -7.52
N LEU A 53 0.69 9.88 -7.71
CA LEU A 53 1.18 11.20 -8.15
C LEU A 53 0.60 11.59 -9.51
N GLN A 54 0.63 10.71 -10.50
CA GLN A 54 0.06 10.98 -11.83
C GLN A 54 -1.43 11.31 -11.79
N ILE A 55 -2.21 10.59 -10.98
CA ILE A 55 -3.66 10.81 -10.83
C ILE A 55 -3.96 12.22 -10.32
N VAL A 56 -3.17 12.72 -9.37
CA VAL A 56 -3.42 14.02 -8.72
C VAL A 56 -2.71 15.20 -9.39
N SER A 57 -1.65 14.95 -10.15
CA SER A 57 -0.78 16.01 -10.69
C SER A 57 -0.78 16.11 -12.22
N SER A 58 -1.51 15.25 -12.93
CA SER A 58 -1.55 15.25 -14.40
C SER A 58 -2.98 15.27 -14.92
N GLN A 59 -3.14 15.57 -16.21
CA GLN A 59 -4.42 15.48 -16.94
C GLN A 59 -4.57 14.15 -17.68
N LEU A 60 -3.73 13.16 -17.37
CA LEU A 60 -3.83 11.84 -17.99
C LEU A 60 -5.10 11.14 -17.52
N ASP A 61 -5.65 10.32 -18.41
CA ASP A 61 -6.81 9.49 -18.11
C ASP A 61 -6.51 8.52 -16.94
N HIS A 62 -7.40 8.49 -15.95
CA HIS A 62 -7.21 7.70 -14.74
C HIS A 62 -7.30 6.20 -15.01
N GLU A 63 -8.16 5.77 -15.94
CA GLU A 63 -8.29 4.36 -16.31
C GLU A 63 -6.99 3.85 -16.94
N LEU A 64 -6.37 4.65 -17.82
CA LEU A 64 -5.07 4.35 -18.40
C LEU A 64 -3.99 4.20 -17.33
N ILE A 65 -3.92 5.12 -16.36
CA ILE A 65 -2.93 5.06 -15.27
C ILE A 65 -3.12 3.78 -14.45
N LEU A 66 -4.35 3.45 -14.06
CA LEU A 66 -4.66 2.27 -13.26
C LEU A 66 -4.37 0.97 -14.02
N ASN A 67 -4.68 0.90 -15.31
CA ASN A 67 -4.34 -0.26 -16.15
C ASN A 67 -2.82 -0.50 -16.20
N GLN A 68 -2.02 0.57 -16.30
CA GLN A 68 -0.56 0.43 -16.27
C GLN A 68 -0.03 -0.09 -14.92
N VAL A 69 -0.65 0.30 -13.80
CA VAL A 69 -0.28 -0.23 -12.47
C VAL A 69 -0.56 -1.72 -12.41
N VAL A 70 -1.75 -2.17 -12.84
CA VAL A 70 -2.11 -3.59 -12.82
C VAL A 70 -1.10 -4.42 -13.61
N VAL A 71 -0.71 -3.98 -14.81
CA VAL A 71 0.31 -4.66 -15.61
C VAL A 71 1.65 -4.73 -14.86
N LYS A 72 2.10 -3.63 -14.25
CA LYS A 72 3.36 -3.59 -13.49
C LYS A 72 3.38 -4.48 -12.25
N LEU A 73 2.21 -4.76 -11.65
CA LEU A 73 2.10 -5.64 -10.49
C LEU A 73 2.06 -7.13 -10.86
N LEU A 74 1.68 -7.46 -12.10
CA LEU A 74 1.56 -8.84 -12.58
C LEU A 74 2.86 -9.39 -13.16
N VAL A 75 3.67 -8.51 -13.76
CA VAL A 75 5.01 -8.83 -14.28
C VAL A 75 6.04 -8.82 -13.14
#